data_AF-A0A7W1MDB8-F1
#
_entry.id   AF-A0A7W1MDB8-F1
#
_cell.length_a   1.000
_cell.length_b   1.000
_cell.length_c   1.000
_cell.angle_alpha   90.00
_cell.angle_beta   90.00
_cell.angle_gamma   90.00
#
_symmetry.space_group_name_H-M   'P 1'
#
loop_
_entity.id
_entity.type
_entity.pdbx_description
1 polymer ?
#
loop_
_entity_poly.entity_id
_entity_poly.type
_entity_poly.pdbx_seq_one_letter_code
_entity_poly.pdbx_strand_id
1 'polypeptide(L)'
;MNYLKFPKLLACLFLISPCLFTLAEENFLLINGVTDEVVLELGPSINEQISPCSTFKMTLSLMGYDAGILKDENNPVWDFQEGYDDFLVTWKAPQTPQSWMKHSCVWYAKILALKIGGEKVQSYLTLFEYGNQDISGGLPKPGTSSPAWINSSLKISPKEQVQFIQKMVQERLPISRHALRMTKIITFKEELAEGWKLFGKTGWSGSSVTLDGKTLEHAWFVGWIEKDKNFFPFAYLIREQKIDQSQRILRVKQLLTQSKLISEI
;
A
#
# COMPACT_ATOMS: atom_id res chain seq x y z
N MET A 1 24.10 53.25 -60.29
CA MET A 1 23.91 51.79 -60.45
C MET A 1 24.52 51.10 -59.24
N ASN A 2 23.72 50.67 -58.27
CA ASN A 2 24.11 49.73 -57.22
C ASN A 2 22.86 48.95 -56.80
N TYR A 3 22.91 47.63 -56.99
CA TYR A 3 21.85 46.68 -56.67
C TYR A 3 21.91 46.31 -55.19
N LEU A 4 20.82 46.47 -54.44
CA LEU A 4 20.64 45.81 -53.14
C LEU A 4 19.92 44.46 -53.34
N LYS A 5 20.55 43.39 -52.87
CA LYS A 5 20.02 42.03 -52.81
C LYS A 5 19.13 41.84 -51.57
N PHE A 6 17.94 41.27 -51.75
CA PHE A 6 17.10 40.78 -50.66
C PHE A 6 17.58 39.39 -50.19
N PRO A 7 17.60 39.07 -48.87
CA PRO A 7 17.87 37.73 -48.41
C PRO A 7 16.59 36.88 -48.38
N LYS A 8 16.71 35.62 -48.79
CA LYS A 8 15.66 34.59 -48.72
C LYS A 8 15.47 34.17 -47.25
N LEU A 9 14.25 34.27 -46.75
CA LEU A 9 13.86 33.70 -45.45
C LEU A 9 13.72 32.17 -45.59
N LEU A 10 14.54 31.41 -44.89
CA LEU A 10 14.33 29.97 -44.68
C LEU A 10 13.31 29.78 -43.55
N ALA A 11 12.16 29.19 -43.85
CA ALA A 11 11.21 28.74 -42.84
C ALA A 11 11.68 27.40 -42.25
N CYS A 12 12.12 27.40 -40.99
CA CYS A 12 12.34 26.18 -40.23
C CYS A 12 11.00 25.67 -39.70
N LEU A 13 10.50 24.56 -40.25
CA LEU A 13 9.42 23.78 -39.64
C LEU A 13 9.98 23.04 -38.42
N PHE A 14 9.58 23.47 -37.22
CA PHE A 14 9.79 22.69 -36.01
C PHE A 14 8.80 21.53 -35.98
N LEU A 15 9.30 20.31 -36.20
CA LEU A 15 8.57 19.08 -35.86
C LEU A 15 8.52 18.97 -34.33
N ILE A 16 7.37 19.33 -33.75
CA ILE A 16 7.08 19.09 -32.34
C ILE A 16 6.84 17.59 -32.20
N SER A 17 7.84 16.85 -31.72
CA SER A 17 7.67 15.47 -31.29
C SER A 17 6.77 15.47 -30.05
N PRO A 18 5.63 14.76 -30.04
CA PRO A 18 4.80 14.69 -28.83
C PRO A 18 5.59 13.91 -27.78
N CYS A 19 6.07 14.61 -26.77
CA CYS A 19 6.57 13.98 -25.56
C CYS A 19 5.38 13.25 -24.94
N LEU A 20 5.35 11.92 -25.06
CA LEU A 20 4.43 11.06 -24.34
C LEU A 20 4.78 11.17 -22.86
N PHE A 21 4.27 12.20 -22.19
CA PHE A 21 4.15 12.20 -20.75
C PHE A 21 3.16 11.08 -20.41
N THR A 22 3.67 9.93 -19.97
CA THR A 22 2.82 8.90 -19.36
C THR A 22 2.26 9.53 -18.09
N LEU A 23 1.01 9.99 -18.13
CA LEU A 23 0.31 10.47 -16.93
C LEU A 23 0.33 9.36 -15.87
N ALA A 24 0.36 9.77 -14.61
CA ALA A 24 0.14 8.86 -13.49
C ALA A 24 -1.20 8.13 -13.68
N GLU A 25 -1.20 6.82 -13.48
CA GLU A 25 -2.41 6.02 -13.47
C GLU A 25 -2.90 5.87 -12.03
N GLU A 26 -3.97 6.59 -11.71
CA GLU A 26 -4.65 6.51 -10.41
C GLU A 26 -5.82 5.54 -10.46
N ASN A 27 -5.98 4.78 -9.38
CA ASN A 27 -7.07 3.83 -9.17
C ASN A 27 -7.56 3.97 -7.73
N PHE A 28 -8.88 4.08 -7.54
CA PHE A 28 -9.49 4.20 -6.22
C PHE A 28 -10.81 3.44 -6.18
N LEU A 29 -11.01 2.64 -5.14
CA LEU A 29 -12.31 2.06 -4.82
C LEU A 29 -12.65 2.38 -3.37
N LEU A 30 -13.88 2.82 -3.13
CA LEU A 30 -14.48 3.08 -1.83
C LEU A 30 -15.88 2.50 -1.84
N ILE A 31 -16.19 1.64 -0.88
CA ILE A 31 -17.52 1.04 -0.75
C ILE A 31 -18.11 1.34 0.62
N ASN A 32 -19.44 1.27 0.72
CA ASN A 32 -20.11 1.14 2.00
C ASN A 32 -19.83 -0.26 2.56
N GLY A 33 -19.17 -0.32 3.70
CA GLY A 33 -18.74 -1.58 4.29
C GLY A 33 -19.89 -2.49 4.74
N VAL A 34 -21.12 -2.00 4.85
CA VAL A 34 -22.29 -2.79 5.26
C VAL A 34 -23.12 -3.26 4.06
N THR A 35 -23.31 -2.40 3.06
CA THR A 35 -24.23 -2.65 1.94
C THR A 35 -23.55 -3.10 0.64
N ASP A 36 -22.21 -3.13 0.61
CA ASP A 36 -21.39 -3.38 -0.59
C ASP A 36 -21.57 -2.34 -1.71
N GLU A 37 -22.30 -1.26 -1.45
CA GLU A 37 -22.54 -0.18 -2.41
C GLU A 37 -21.23 0.54 -2.74
N VAL A 38 -20.91 0.66 -4.02
CA VAL A 38 -19.78 1.47 -4.48
C VAL A 38 -20.10 2.94 -4.30
N VAL A 39 -19.35 3.62 -3.44
CA VAL A 39 -19.51 5.05 -3.17
C VAL A 39 -18.69 5.88 -4.15
N LEU A 40 -17.45 5.46 -4.42
CA LEU A 40 -16.60 6.09 -5.41
C LEU A 40 -15.67 5.04 -6.04
N GLU A 41 -15.60 5.07 -7.37
CA GLU A 41 -14.66 4.28 -8.16
C GLU A 41 -13.98 5.17 -9.19
N LEU A 42 -12.66 5.03 -9.31
CA LEU A 42 -11.81 5.77 -10.22
C LEU A 42 -10.77 4.82 -10.81
N GLY A 43 -10.46 4.99 -12.09
CA GLY A 43 -9.31 4.35 -12.72
C GLY A 43 -9.62 3.01 -13.39
N PRO A 44 -8.82 2.61 -14.39
CA PRO A 44 -9.11 1.42 -15.20
C PRO A 44 -8.69 0.09 -14.55
N SER A 45 -7.85 0.12 -13.51
CA SER A 45 -7.10 -1.05 -13.01
C SER A 45 -7.56 -1.51 -11.63
N ILE A 46 -8.83 -1.30 -11.29
CA ILE A 46 -9.45 -1.72 -10.02
C ILE A 46 -9.38 -3.23 -9.79
N ASN A 47 -9.32 -4.01 -10.88
CA ASN A 47 -9.22 -5.48 -10.84
C ASN A 47 -7.80 -5.99 -11.16
N GLU A 48 -6.81 -5.11 -11.38
CA GLU A 48 -5.46 -5.55 -11.72
C GLU A 48 -4.69 -5.91 -10.45
N GLN A 49 -4.20 -7.15 -10.38
CA GLN A 49 -3.38 -7.62 -9.27
C GLN A 49 -1.93 -7.16 -9.42
N ILE A 50 -1.45 -6.42 -8.41
CA ILE A 50 -0.04 -5.99 -8.30
C ILE A 50 0.49 -6.24 -6.89
N SER A 51 1.80 -6.11 -6.70
CA SER A 51 2.43 -6.39 -5.42
C SER A 51 1.84 -5.50 -4.30
N PRO A 52 1.46 -6.07 -3.13
CA PRO A 52 0.90 -5.28 -2.02
C PRO A 52 1.95 -4.39 -1.33
N CYS A 53 3.24 -4.70 -1.48
CA CYS A 53 4.33 -4.03 -0.79
C CYS A 53 4.07 -3.94 0.73
N SER A 54 4.27 -2.78 1.34
CA SER A 54 4.08 -2.61 2.79
C SER A 54 2.62 -2.64 3.27
N THR A 55 1.62 -2.71 2.39
CA THR A 55 0.23 -2.93 2.83
C THR A 55 0.05 -4.33 3.43
N PHE A 56 0.84 -5.31 2.96
CA PHE A 56 0.84 -6.68 3.47
C PHE A 56 1.17 -6.79 4.97
N LYS A 57 1.76 -5.75 5.57
CA LYS A 57 2.01 -5.70 7.01
C LYS A 57 0.73 -5.77 7.84
N MET A 58 -0.41 -5.27 7.33
CA MET A 58 -1.71 -5.46 7.98
C MET A 58 -2.04 -6.95 8.07
N THR A 59 -1.90 -7.69 6.97
CA THR A 59 -2.12 -9.13 6.92
C THR A 59 -1.15 -9.89 7.82
N LEU A 60 0.16 -9.58 7.77
CA LEU A 60 1.16 -10.19 8.66
C LEU A 60 0.89 -9.89 10.13
N SER A 61 0.35 -8.72 10.46
CA SER A 61 -0.04 -8.39 11.82
C SER A 61 -1.17 -9.29 12.32
N LEU A 62 -2.21 -9.52 11.50
CA LEU A 62 -3.30 -10.45 11.85
C LEU A 62 -2.75 -11.85 12.11
N MET A 63 -1.93 -12.37 11.19
CA MET A 63 -1.29 -13.69 11.33
C MET A 63 -0.42 -13.77 12.59
N GLY A 64 0.36 -12.71 12.85
CA GLY A 64 1.31 -12.66 13.96
C GLY A 64 0.64 -12.64 15.33
N TYR A 65 -0.44 -11.88 15.48
CA TYR A 65 -1.22 -11.88 16.72
C TYR A 65 -2.03 -13.16 16.90
N ASP A 66 -2.58 -13.71 15.81
CA ASP A 66 -3.37 -14.94 15.86
C ASP A 66 -2.50 -16.16 16.22
N ALA A 67 -1.30 -16.24 15.66
CA ALA A 67 -0.29 -17.23 16.04
C ALA A 67 0.32 -16.99 17.43
N GLY A 68 -0.05 -15.90 18.11
CA GLY A 68 0.46 -15.53 19.42
C GLY A 68 1.95 -15.13 19.42
N ILE A 69 2.53 -14.77 18.27
CA ILE A 69 3.92 -14.29 18.17
C ILE A 69 3.99 -12.83 18.60
N LEU A 70 3.06 -12.02 18.09
CA LEU A 70 2.83 -10.65 18.55
C LEU A 70 1.87 -10.69 19.74
N LYS A 71 2.12 -9.84 20.75
CA LYS A 71 1.37 -9.88 22.01
C LYS A 71 0.49 -8.65 22.18
N ASP A 72 1.09 -7.47 22.12
CA ASP A 72 0.46 -6.16 22.26
C ASP A 72 1.15 -5.15 21.33
N GLU A 73 0.90 -3.85 21.46
CA GLU A 73 1.50 -2.85 20.57
C GLU A 73 3.03 -2.76 20.69
N ASN A 74 3.58 -3.19 21.82
CA ASN A 74 4.97 -3.00 22.21
C ASN A 74 5.79 -4.30 22.23
N ASN A 75 5.13 -5.46 22.19
CA ASN A 75 5.77 -6.76 22.36
C ASN A 75 5.51 -7.73 21.20
N PRO A 76 6.53 -8.45 20.72
CA PRO A 76 7.92 -8.44 21.19
C PRO A 76 8.72 -7.24 20.68
N VAL A 77 9.82 -6.92 21.37
CA VAL A 77 10.87 -6.06 20.85
C VAL A 77 11.90 -6.93 20.13
N TRP A 78 12.25 -6.58 18.89
CA TRP A 78 13.39 -7.18 18.20
C TRP A 78 14.41 -6.11 17.87
N ASP A 79 15.69 -6.46 18.02
CA ASP A 79 16.79 -5.55 17.74
C ASP A 79 17.24 -5.63 16.28
N PHE A 80 17.66 -4.48 15.76
CA PHE A 80 18.34 -4.41 14.48
C PHE A 80 19.69 -5.14 14.57
N GLN A 81 20.05 -5.87 13.51
CA GLN A 81 21.37 -6.49 13.36
C GLN A 81 22.03 -5.96 12.09
N GLU A 82 23.35 -5.83 12.11
CA GLU A 82 24.10 -5.44 10.92
C GLU A 82 23.84 -6.42 9.76
N GLY A 83 23.63 -5.88 8.56
CA GLY A 83 23.25 -6.63 7.37
C GLY A 83 21.73 -6.80 7.18
N TYR A 84 20.89 -6.37 8.13
CA TYR A 84 19.44 -6.30 7.91
C TYR A 84 19.08 -5.15 6.98
N ASP A 85 17.87 -5.19 6.41
CA ASP A 85 17.32 -4.12 5.59
C ASP A 85 17.41 -2.78 6.34
N ASP A 86 18.03 -1.75 5.77
CA ASP A 86 18.34 -0.52 6.51
C ASP A 86 18.13 0.78 5.71
N PHE A 87 17.24 0.73 4.72
CA PHE A 87 16.94 1.84 3.80
C PHE A 87 16.46 3.13 4.49
N LEU A 88 15.88 3.02 5.70
CA LEU A 88 15.50 4.17 6.52
C LEU A 88 16.30 4.17 7.83
N VAL A 89 16.75 5.36 8.26
CA VAL A 89 17.46 5.53 9.53
C VAL A 89 16.66 4.97 10.71
N THR A 90 15.34 5.14 10.68
CA THR A 90 14.43 4.61 11.72
C THR A 90 14.42 3.09 11.82
N TRP A 91 14.94 2.36 10.84
CA TRP A 91 15.03 0.90 10.87
C TRP A 91 16.26 0.40 11.62
N LYS A 92 17.27 1.25 11.82
CA LYS A 92 18.51 0.94 12.59
C LYS A 92 18.29 1.10 14.10
N ALA A 93 17.15 0.62 14.59
CA ALA A 93 16.74 0.73 15.98
C ALA A 93 15.86 -0.46 16.35
N PRO A 94 15.76 -0.83 17.64
CA PRO A 94 14.80 -1.82 18.10
C PRO A 94 13.38 -1.47 17.64
N GLN A 95 12.61 -2.49 17.26
CA GLN A 95 11.25 -2.31 16.80
C GLN A 95 10.26 -3.09 17.65
N THR A 96 9.10 -2.47 17.85
CA THR A 96 7.88 -3.09 18.38
C THR A 96 6.88 -3.31 17.24
N PRO A 97 5.76 -4.03 17.46
CA PRO A 97 4.67 -4.10 16.48
C PRO A 97 4.18 -2.71 16.03
N GLN A 98 4.06 -1.76 16.95
CA GLN A 98 3.65 -0.38 16.64
C GLN A 98 4.68 0.36 15.80
N SER A 99 5.96 0.35 16.19
CA SER A 99 7.00 1.08 15.45
C SER A 99 7.25 0.44 14.08
N TRP A 100 7.19 -0.89 13.99
CA TRP A 100 7.26 -1.66 12.74
C TRP A 100 6.19 -1.23 11.74
N MET A 101 4.93 -1.20 12.18
CA MET A 101 3.80 -0.82 11.35
C MET A 101 3.92 0.63 10.90
N LYS A 102 4.23 1.54 11.83
CA LYS A 102 4.39 2.98 11.58
C LYS A 102 5.50 3.30 10.59
N HIS A 103 6.69 2.74 10.79
CA HIS A 103 7.88 3.03 9.97
C HIS A 103 8.04 2.10 8.78
N SER A 104 7.07 1.20 8.54
CA SER A 104 7.10 0.23 7.45
C SER A 104 8.36 -0.64 7.41
N CYS A 105 8.94 -0.94 8.57
CA CYS A 105 10.19 -1.67 8.70
C CYS A 105 10.12 -3.06 8.04
N VAL A 106 10.95 -3.31 7.02
CA VAL A 106 10.88 -4.55 6.23
C VAL A 106 11.52 -5.73 6.96
N TRP A 107 12.65 -5.52 7.63
CA TRP A 107 13.32 -6.61 8.34
C TRP A 107 12.44 -7.23 9.44
N TYR A 108 11.66 -6.41 10.16
CA TYR A 108 10.75 -6.92 11.18
C TYR A 108 9.63 -7.77 10.55
N ALA A 109 9.11 -7.37 9.39
CA ALA A 109 8.14 -8.18 8.64
C ALA A 109 8.72 -9.53 8.19
N LYS A 110 9.98 -9.54 7.74
CA LYS A 110 10.71 -10.77 7.36
C LYS A 110 10.90 -11.72 8.55
N ILE A 111 11.33 -11.19 9.70
CA ILE A 111 11.44 -11.99 10.93
C ILE A 111 10.07 -12.56 11.34
N LEU A 112 9.03 -11.74 11.32
CA LEU A 112 7.68 -12.18 11.68
C LEU A 112 7.19 -13.29 10.74
N ALA A 113 7.33 -13.12 9.43
CA ALA A 113 6.95 -14.14 8.45
C ALA A 113 7.70 -15.47 8.66
N LEU A 114 9.00 -15.40 8.98
CA LEU A 114 9.81 -16.58 9.31
C LEU A 114 9.36 -17.26 10.60
N LYS A 115 9.00 -16.48 11.63
CA LYS A 115 8.49 -17.02 12.90
C LYS A 115 7.10 -17.65 12.75
N ILE A 116 6.25 -17.11 11.87
CA ILE A 116 4.97 -17.72 11.50
C ILE A 116 5.21 -19.04 10.75
N GLY A 117 6.16 -19.04 9.81
CA GLY A 117 6.51 -20.19 8.98
C GLY A 117 5.68 -20.26 7.70
N GLY A 118 6.31 -20.72 6.61
CA GLY A 118 5.75 -20.66 5.25
C GLY A 118 4.40 -21.37 5.09
N GLU A 119 4.24 -22.57 5.66
CA GLU A 119 2.97 -23.33 5.59
C GLU A 119 1.82 -22.58 6.27
N LYS A 120 2.08 -21.95 7.43
CA LYS A 120 1.07 -21.15 8.14
C LYS A 120 0.76 -19.87 7.38
N VAL A 121 1.77 -19.18 6.83
CA VAL A 121 1.56 -18.00 5.97
C VAL A 121 0.65 -18.36 4.80
N GLN A 122 0.94 -19.46 4.08
CA GLN A 122 0.10 -19.92 2.97
C GLN A 122 -1.32 -20.24 3.43
N SER A 123 -1.47 -20.94 4.56
CA SER A 123 -2.78 -21.28 5.12
C SER A 123 -3.62 -20.05 5.45
N TYR A 124 -3.02 -19.01 6.04
CA TYR A 124 -3.70 -17.75 6.29
C TYR A 124 -4.08 -17.01 4.99
N LEU A 125 -3.20 -16.98 3.99
CA LEU A 125 -3.52 -16.35 2.70
C LEU A 125 -4.73 -17.00 2.04
N THR A 126 -4.80 -18.33 2.06
CA THR A 126 -5.96 -19.07 1.57
C THR A 126 -7.21 -18.80 2.39
N LEU A 127 -7.08 -18.80 3.73
CA LEU A 127 -8.18 -18.50 4.64
C LEU A 127 -8.76 -17.09 4.48
N PHE A 128 -7.90 -16.13 4.15
CA PHE A 128 -8.28 -14.73 3.93
C PHE A 128 -8.73 -14.46 2.49
N GLU A 129 -8.52 -15.41 1.58
CA GLU A 129 -8.67 -15.23 0.12
C GLU A 129 -7.84 -14.02 -0.37
N TYR A 130 -6.60 -13.91 0.09
CA TYR A 130 -5.76 -12.73 -0.13
C TYR A 130 -5.11 -12.75 -1.53
N GLY A 131 -5.78 -12.12 -2.50
CA GLY A 131 -5.28 -11.97 -3.86
C GLY A 131 -4.96 -13.31 -4.53
N ASN A 132 -3.80 -13.39 -5.19
CA ASN A 132 -3.33 -14.62 -5.83
C ASN A 132 -2.71 -15.66 -4.87
N GLN A 133 -2.52 -15.29 -3.59
CA GLN A 133 -2.00 -16.16 -2.52
C GLN A 133 -0.62 -16.79 -2.82
N ASP A 134 0.13 -16.23 -3.77
CA ASP A 134 1.37 -16.82 -4.27
C ASP A 134 2.60 -16.33 -3.49
N ILE A 135 3.18 -17.20 -2.67
CA ILE A 135 4.43 -16.93 -1.93
C ILE A 135 5.67 -17.60 -2.54
N SER A 136 5.62 -18.06 -3.79
CA SER A 136 6.75 -18.70 -4.48
C SER A 136 8.00 -17.81 -4.56
N GLY A 137 7.83 -16.49 -4.49
CA GLY A 137 8.90 -15.51 -4.34
C GLY A 137 9.66 -15.56 -3.00
N GLY A 138 9.21 -16.38 -2.06
CA GLY A 138 9.93 -16.73 -0.83
C GLY A 138 9.70 -15.80 0.36
N LEU A 139 10.09 -16.31 1.53
CA LEU A 139 10.10 -15.60 2.82
C LEU A 139 11.55 -15.50 3.33
N PRO A 140 12.40 -14.66 2.71
CA PRO A 140 13.81 -14.60 3.05
C PRO A 140 14.04 -14.04 4.45
N LYS A 141 15.21 -14.36 5.02
CA LYS A 141 15.75 -13.65 6.19
C LYS A 141 15.96 -12.16 5.87
N PRO A 142 15.97 -11.28 6.89
CA PRO A 142 16.44 -9.91 6.73
C PRO A 142 17.74 -9.82 5.93
N GLY A 143 17.85 -8.78 5.09
CA GLY A 143 18.94 -8.59 4.15
C GLY A 143 18.45 -8.23 2.75
N THR A 144 19.28 -8.46 1.73
CA THR A 144 19.06 -7.89 0.38
C THR A 144 17.97 -8.57 -0.45
N SER A 145 17.56 -9.80 -0.10
CA SER A 145 16.54 -10.52 -0.87
C SER A 145 15.14 -9.95 -0.65
N SER A 146 14.42 -9.67 -1.73
CA SER A 146 13.02 -9.24 -1.67
C SER A 146 12.10 -10.40 -1.28
N PRO A 147 11.18 -10.21 -0.31
CA PRO A 147 10.17 -11.20 0.00
C PRO A 147 9.04 -11.23 -1.04
N ALA A 148 8.21 -12.27 -1.03
CA ALA A 148 7.09 -12.47 -1.97
C ALA A 148 6.15 -11.26 -2.11
N TRP A 149 5.99 -10.45 -1.05
CA TRP A 149 5.12 -9.27 -1.05
C TRP A 149 5.77 -7.96 -1.54
N ILE A 150 7.03 -7.95 -1.95
CA ILE A 150 7.72 -6.75 -2.49
C ILE A 150 8.19 -7.06 -3.91
N ASN A 151 7.48 -6.50 -4.90
CA ASN A 151 7.79 -6.64 -6.34
C ASN A 151 8.05 -8.09 -6.77
N SER A 152 7.26 -9.02 -6.23
CA SER A 152 7.49 -10.45 -6.38
C SER A 152 6.16 -11.18 -6.63
N SER A 153 6.08 -12.46 -6.26
CA SER A 153 5.00 -13.37 -6.62
C SER A 153 3.63 -12.98 -6.06
N LEU A 154 3.56 -12.45 -4.84
CA LEU A 154 2.30 -12.15 -4.17
C LEU A 154 1.70 -10.87 -4.76
N LYS A 155 0.46 -10.97 -5.24
CA LYS A 155 -0.27 -9.87 -5.88
C LYS A 155 -1.72 -9.82 -5.41
N ILE A 156 -2.25 -8.60 -5.35
CA ILE A 156 -3.63 -8.30 -4.96
C ILE A 156 -4.10 -7.04 -5.69
N SER A 157 -5.37 -6.99 -6.08
CA SER A 157 -5.99 -5.85 -6.75
C SER A 157 -6.59 -4.84 -5.76
N PRO A 158 -6.87 -3.58 -6.18
CA PRO A 158 -7.61 -2.62 -5.36
C PRO A 158 -8.94 -3.19 -4.84
N LYS A 159 -9.69 -3.90 -5.68
CA LYS A 159 -10.94 -4.54 -5.29
C LYS A 159 -10.74 -5.59 -4.19
N GLU A 160 -9.75 -6.47 -4.34
CA GLU A 160 -9.46 -7.50 -3.34
C GLU A 160 -8.92 -6.91 -2.03
N GLN A 161 -8.16 -5.80 -2.08
CA GLN A 161 -7.76 -5.05 -0.87
C GLN A 161 -8.98 -4.56 -0.09
N VAL A 162 -9.95 -3.95 -0.78
CA VAL A 162 -11.21 -3.47 -0.17
C VAL A 162 -11.99 -4.62 0.45
N GLN A 163 -12.15 -5.73 -0.26
CA GLN A 163 -12.84 -6.92 0.24
C GLN A 163 -12.15 -7.53 1.47
N PHE A 164 -10.81 -7.62 1.46
CA PHE A 164 -10.03 -8.09 2.60
C PHE A 164 -10.22 -7.19 3.83
N ILE A 165 -10.13 -5.87 3.65
CA ILE A 165 -10.32 -4.90 4.74
C ILE A 165 -11.76 -4.95 5.26
N GLN A 166 -12.74 -5.11 4.37
CA GLN A 166 -14.14 -5.25 4.76
C GLN A 166 -14.34 -6.48 5.66
N LYS A 167 -13.84 -7.65 5.25
CA LYS A 167 -13.90 -8.88 6.06
C LYS A 167 -13.22 -8.69 7.42
N MET A 168 -12.07 -7.99 7.44
CA MET A 168 -11.35 -7.68 8.68
C MET A 168 -12.18 -6.80 9.62
N VAL A 169 -12.74 -5.68 9.13
CA VAL A 169 -13.49 -4.72 9.95
C VAL A 169 -14.83 -5.31 10.41
N GLN A 170 -15.46 -6.18 9.63
CA GLN A 170 -16.66 -6.92 10.02
C GLN A 170 -16.37 -8.11 10.95
N GLU A 171 -15.11 -8.34 11.34
CA GLU A 171 -14.67 -9.50 12.12
C GLU A 171 -15.05 -10.85 11.48
N ARG A 172 -15.09 -10.92 10.14
CA ARG A 172 -15.43 -12.12 9.36
C ARG A 172 -14.21 -12.96 8.98
N LEU A 173 -13.00 -12.50 9.28
CA LEU A 173 -11.81 -13.34 9.16
C LEU A 173 -11.83 -14.36 10.31
N PRO A 174 -11.69 -15.68 10.05
CA PRO A 174 -11.80 -16.72 11.07
C PRO A 174 -10.50 -16.84 11.89
N ILE A 175 -10.19 -15.79 12.63
CA ILE A 175 -9.03 -15.62 13.51
C ILE A 175 -9.48 -15.01 14.84
N SER A 176 -8.58 -14.99 15.82
CA SER A 176 -8.86 -14.44 17.13
C SER A 176 -9.27 -12.96 17.08
N ARG A 177 -10.27 -12.60 17.91
CA ARG A 177 -10.63 -11.19 18.15
C ARG A 177 -9.46 -10.36 18.65
N HIS A 178 -8.52 -10.99 19.35
CA HIS A 178 -7.26 -10.35 19.76
C HIS A 178 -6.47 -9.86 18.56
N ALA A 179 -6.30 -10.68 17.52
CA ALA A 179 -5.60 -10.30 16.31
C ALA A 179 -6.25 -9.12 15.60
N LEU A 180 -7.57 -9.18 15.39
CA LEU A 180 -8.34 -8.11 14.76
C LEU A 180 -8.20 -6.79 15.52
N ARG A 181 -8.41 -6.82 16.84
CA ARG A 181 -8.28 -5.65 17.72
C ARG A 181 -6.88 -5.07 17.67
N MET A 182 -5.86 -5.91 17.84
CA MET A 182 -4.48 -5.44 17.93
C MET A 182 -3.95 -4.89 16.60
N THR A 183 -4.31 -5.51 15.48
CA THR A 183 -3.99 -4.98 14.15
C THR A 183 -4.62 -3.62 13.93
N LYS A 184 -5.89 -3.42 14.31
CA LYS A 184 -6.53 -2.10 14.26
C LYS A 184 -5.81 -1.06 15.11
N ILE A 185 -5.37 -1.42 16.32
CA ILE A 185 -4.66 -0.50 17.22
C ILE A 185 -3.33 0.00 16.62
N ILE A 186 -2.53 -0.88 16.01
CA ILE A 186 -1.22 -0.49 15.47
C ILE A 186 -1.29 0.11 14.06
N THR A 187 -2.45 0.04 13.41
CA THR A 187 -2.67 0.64 12.08
C THR A 187 -2.65 2.17 12.20
N PHE A 188 -2.13 2.87 11.17
CA PHE A 188 -2.15 4.34 11.17
C PHE A 188 -3.57 4.84 11.41
N LYS A 189 -3.71 5.85 12.27
CA LYS A 189 -4.99 6.46 12.62
C LYS A 189 -4.87 7.98 12.57
N GLU A 190 -5.83 8.61 11.93
CA GLU A 190 -6.01 10.06 11.94
C GLU A 190 -7.48 10.40 12.21
N GLU A 191 -7.72 11.38 13.07
CA GLU A 191 -9.06 11.93 13.29
C GLU A 191 -9.35 12.94 12.16
N LEU A 192 -10.53 12.86 11.56
CA LEU A 192 -11.01 13.73 10.49
C LEU A 192 -12.19 14.58 10.98
N ALA A 193 -12.68 15.49 10.13
CA ALA A 193 -13.86 16.30 10.41
C ALA A 193 -15.07 15.45 10.81
N GLU A 194 -15.99 16.05 11.57
CA GLU A 194 -17.28 15.45 11.96
C GLU A 194 -17.18 14.12 12.73
N GLY A 195 -16.03 13.83 13.36
CA GLY A 195 -15.81 12.64 14.17
C GLY A 195 -15.48 11.36 13.37
N TRP A 196 -15.18 11.50 12.08
CA TRP A 196 -14.65 10.40 11.28
C TRP A 196 -13.22 10.04 11.69
N LYS A 197 -12.86 8.77 11.55
CA LYS A 197 -11.49 8.28 11.77
C LYS A 197 -10.99 7.60 10.52
N LEU A 198 -9.81 8.00 10.04
CA LEU A 198 -9.10 7.37 8.94
C LEU A 198 -8.10 6.37 9.46
N PHE A 199 -8.25 5.11 9.06
CA PHE A 199 -7.28 4.06 9.28
C PHE A 199 -6.63 3.65 7.98
N GLY A 200 -5.36 3.25 8.01
CA GLY A 200 -4.79 2.61 6.82
C GLY A 200 -3.32 2.24 6.89
N LYS A 201 -2.82 1.77 5.74
CA LYS A 201 -1.42 1.42 5.56
C LYS A 201 -0.93 1.79 4.18
N THR A 202 0.23 2.42 4.13
CA THR A 202 0.95 2.73 2.89
C THR A 202 1.75 1.53 2.37
N GLY A 203 1.89 1.44 1.05
CA GLY A 203 2.77 0.50 0.34
C GLY A 203 3.50 1.19 -0.80
N TRP A 204 4.75 0.82 -1.08
CA TRP A 204 5.51 1.38 -2.20
C TRP A 204 6.48 0.33 -2.73
N SER A 205 6.60 0.26 -4.05
CA SER A 205 7.49 -0.64 -4.77
C SER A 205 8.97 -0.27 -4.63
N GLY A 206 9.29 0.96 -4.25
CA GLY A 206 10.65 1.48 -4.30
C GLY A 206 11.08 1.88 -5.70
N SER A 207 12.13 2.69 -5.77
CA SER A 207 12.63 3.27 -7.03
C SER A 207 13.51 2.33 -7.86
N SER A 208 13.88 1.15 -7.35
CA SER A 208 14.65 0.17 -8.15
C SER A 208 13.86 -0.38 -9.34
N VAL A 209 12.53 -0.29 -9.29
CA VAL A 209 11.63 -0.72 -10.38
C VAL A 209 11.85 0.12 -11.64
N THR A 210 12.27 1.39 -11.53
CA THR A 210 12.39 2.31 -12.66
C THR A 210 13.81 2.40 -13.24
N LEU A 211 14.77 1.63 -12.73
CA LEU A 211 16.16 1.64 -13.24
C LEU A 211 16.28 1.19 -14.71
N ASP A 212 15.28 0.46 -15.21
CA ASP A 212 15.16 0.07 -16.62
C ASP A 212 14.49 1.14 -17.51
N GLY A 213 13.98 2.22 -16.90
CA GLY A 213 13.25 3.31 -17.57
C GLY A 213 11.91 2.91 -18.19
N LYS A 214 11.43 1.68 -17.92
CA LYS A 214 10.26 1.08 -18.58
C LYS A 214 9.19 0.63 -17.59
N THR A 215 9.56 0.34 -16.34
CA THR A 215 8.60 -0.13 -15.34
C THR A 215 8.21 1.01 -14.40
N LEU A 216 6.90 1.24 -14.23
CA LEU A 216 6.35 2.26 -13.33
C LEU A 216 6.56 1.85 -11.85
N GLU A 217 6.86 2.82 -10.98
CA GLU A 217 6.65 2.62 -9.55
C GLU A 217 5.16 2.40 -9.30
N HIS A 218 4.82 1.66 -8.25
CA HIS A 218 3.45 1.63 -7.74
C HIS A 218 3.43 1.88 -6.25
N ALA A 219 2.37 2.56 -5.82
CA ALA A 219 2.17 2.87 -4.43
C ALA A 219 0.71 2.76 -4.02
N TRP A 220 0.54 2.39 -2.76
CA TRP A 220 -0.73 2.12 -2.14
C TRP A 220 -0.96 3.06 -0.95
N PHE A 221 -2.23 3.40 -0.74
CA PHE A 221 -2.78 3.63 0.59
C PHE A 221 -4.12 2.88 0.68
N VAL A 222 -4.18 1.89 1.56
CA VAL A 222 -5.37 1.04 1.74
C VAL A 222 -5.84 1.14 3.18
N GLY A 223 -7.13 1.08 3.41
CA GLY A 223 -7.66 1.24 4.76
C GLY A 223 -9.17 1.38 4.79
N TRP A 224 -9.67 2.06 5.81
CA TRP A 224 -11.08 2.39 5.92
C TRP A 224 -11.26 3.70 6.68
N ILE A 225 -12.38 4.36 6.46
CA ILE A 225 -12.89 5.38 7.39
C ILE A 225 -14.01 4.77 8.24
N GLU A 226 -14.16 5.21 9.48
CA GLU A 226 -15.28 4.83 10.34
C GLU A 226 -15.82 5.98 11.18
N LYS A 227 -17.12 5.91 11.44
CA LYS A 227 -17.86 6.77 12.37
C LYS A 227 -19.03 5.96 12.92
N ASP A 228 -19.09 5.84 14.25
CA ASP A 228 -20.07 5.03 14.96
C ASP A 228 -20.14 3.59 14.42
N LYS A 229 -21.25 3.20 13.80
CA LYS A 229 -21.45 1.86 13.19
C LYS A 229 -21.15 1.84 11.68
N ASN A 230 -20.89 2.99 11.08
CA ASN A 230 -20.63 3.10 9.65
C ASN A 230 -19.12 2.99 9.40
N PHE A 231 -18.74 2.23 8.38
CA PHE A 231 -17.37 2.14 7.94
C PHE A 231 -17.31 1.96 6.42
N PHE A 232 -16.25 2.48 5.81
CA PHE A 232 -16.07 2.51 4.37
C PHE A 232 -14.64 2.09 4.02
N PRO A 233 -14.43 0.81 3.68
CA PRO A 233 -13.13 0.33 3.23
C PRO A 233 -12.79 0.92 1.85
N PHE A 234 -11.51 1.21 1.66
CA PHE A 234 -10.98 1.77 0.43
C PHE A 234 -9.61 1.19 0.05
N ALA A 235 -9.29 1.30 -1.22
CA ALA A 235 -7.95 1.09 -1.75
C ALA A 235 -7.61 2.15 -2.78
N TYR A 236 -6.52 2.88 -2.55
CA TYR A 236 -5.91 3.78 -3.52
C TYR A 236 -4.60 3.17 -4.03
N LEU A 237 -4.49 3.07 -5.36
CA LEU A 237 -3.31 2.62 -6.09
C LEU A 237 -2.92 3.69 -7.12
N ILE A 238 -1.68 4.13 -7.08
CA ILE A 238 -1.10 5.00 -8.11
C ILE A 238 0.09 4.31 -8.76
N ARG A 239 0.21 4.43 -10.09
CA ARG A 239 1.36 3.99 -10.87
C ARG A 239 1.94 5.17 -11.64
N GLU A 240 3.22 5.42 -11.48
CA GLU A 240 3.89 6.56 -12.12
C GLU A 240 5.38 6.26 -12.28
N GLN A 241 6.07 6.98 -13.17
CA GLN A 241 7.53 6.87 -13.30
C GLN A 241 8.25 7.22 -11.99
N LYS A 242 7.69 8.11 -11.18
CA LYS A 242 8.22 8.48 -9.87
C LYS A 242 7.10 8.99 -8.98
N ILE A 243 6.92 8.38 -7.82
CA ILE A 243 5.81 8.72 -6.92
C ILE A 243 6.30 9.64 -5.80
N ASP A 244 5.65 10.80 -5.63
CA ASP A 244 5.74 11.56 -4.38
C ASP A 244 4.95 10.84 -3.28
N GLN A 245 5.69 10.10 -2.46
CA GLN A 245 5.14 9.31 -1.37
C GLN A 245 4.33 10.09 -0.35
N SER A 246 4.56 11.41 -0.23
CA SER A 246 3.87 12.28 0.73
C SER A 246 2.43 12.61 0.32
N GLN A 247 2.11 12.52 -0.98
CA GLN A 247 0.80 12.94 -1.50
C GLN A 247 -0.29 11.88 -1.32
N ARG A 248 0.05 10.61 -1.10
CA ARG A 248 -0.94 9.50 -1.12
C ARG A 248 -2.08 9.67 -0.13
N ILE A 249 -1.76 10.00 1.13
CA ILE A 249 -2.78 10.18 2.17
C ILE A 249 -3.61 11.45 1.89
N LEU A 250 -2.95 12.54 1.44
CA LEU A 250 -3.64 13.77 1.07
C LEU A 250 -4.60 13.55 -0.11
N ARG A 251 -4.16 12.79 -1.12
CA ARG A 251 -4.98 12.44 -2.28
C ARG A 251 -6.19 11.61 -1.90
N VAL A 252 -6.04 10.64 -0.99
CA VAL A 252 -7.18 9.88 -0.47
C VAL A 252 -8.15 10.79 0.29
N LYS A 253 -7.69 11.72 1.12
CA LYS A 253 -8.57 12.69 1.77
C LYS A 253 -9.38 13.51 0.77
N GLN A 254 -8.76 13.98 -0.32
CA GLN A 254 -9.47 14.67 -1.39
C GLN A 254 -10.55 13.78 -2.04
N LEU A 255 -10.23 12.50 -2.31
CA LEU A 255 -11.18 11.53 -2.87
C LEU A 255 -12.34 11.25 -1.90
N LEU A 256 -12.07 11.19 -0.59
CA LEU A 256 -13.10 11.06 0.45
C LEU A 256 -14.03 12.29 0.48
N THR A 257 -13.50 13.50 0.39
CA THR A 257 -14.34 14.72 0.27
C THR A 257 -15.14 14.71 -1.03
N GLN A 258 -14.55 14.28 -2.16
CA GLN A 258 -15.25 14.16 -3.45
C GLN A 258 -16.39 13.13 -3.42
N SER A 259 -16.25 12.07 -2.61
CA SER A 259 -17.30 11.08 -2.39
C SER A 259 -18.52 11.61 -1.62
N LYS A 260 -18.41 12.83 -1.07
CA LYS A 260 -19.43 13.49 -0.21
C LYS A 260 -19.72 12.76 1.11
N LEU A 261 -18.88 11.80 1.52
CA LEU A 261 -18.98 11.14 2.82
C LEU A 261 -18.51 12.02 3.99
N ILE A 262 -17.53 12.88 3.72
CA ILE A 262 -16.93 13.79 4.69
C ILE A 262 -16.96 15.19 4.09
N SER A 263 -17.23 16.21 4.90
CA SER A 263 -17.03 17.61 4.52
C SER A 263 -15.57 17.88 4.09
N GLU A 264 -15.28 19.09 3.62
CA GLU A 264 -13.89 19.49 3.36
C GLU A 264 -13.01 19.23 4.60
N ILE A 265 -11.89 18.53 4.38
CA ILE A 265 -10.90 18.10 5.40
C ILE A 265 -9.77 19.13 5.48
#